data_AF-A0AA37F7K3-F1
#
_entry.id   AF-A0AA37F7K3-F1
#
_cell.length_a   1.000
_cell.length_b   1.000
_cell.length_c   1.000
_cell.angle_alpha   90.00
_cell.angle_beta   90.00
_cell.angle_gamma   90.00
#
_symmetry.space_group_name_H-M   'P 1'
#
loop_
_entity.id
_entity.type
_entity.pdbx_description
1 polymer ?
#
loop_
_entity_poly.entity_id
_entity_poly.type
_entity_poly.pdbx_seq_one_letter_code
_entity_poly.pdbx_strand_id
1 'polypeptide(L)'
;MVLTFDEAIERLTDRAAPRRLSGARRLRRLADPAAGPVLLDALRREVDGPRTWETLYNLVMALGSCDHRATVPYLYELARHPFTATAVHTAVGDALVRLDREHHDDPGPIHRCLDTGNESLLDGAFRAMAMLRMVPDDAAIGRILDFLAPRPSEDGLRFWPAVAAAGWQGEAVRAFLTGCAAGPREDVVEAAAYSLTGRYKTYRHL
;
A
#
# COMPACT_ATOMS: atom_id res chain seq x y z
N MET A 1 12.68 20.89 -16.14
CA MET A 1 13.94 20.21 -15.76
C MET A 1 13.61 19.13 -14.76
N VAL A 2 14.07 17.88 -14.95
CA VAL A 2 13.83 16.79 -14.00
C VAL A 2 14.91 16.86 -12.93
N LEU A 3 14.51 16.88 -11.65
CA LEU A 3 15.46 16.94 -10.52
C LEU A 3 16.44 15.75 -10.57
N THR A 4 17.72 15.99 -10.31
CA THR A 4 18.71 14.93 -10.05
C THR A 4 18.42 14.24 -8.71
N PHE A 5 19.19 13.19 -8.38
CA PHE A 5 19.09 12.53 -7.08
C PHE A 5 19.44 13.49 -5.93
N ASP A 6 20.59 14.16 -6.02
CA ASP A 6 21.06 15.11 -5.01
C ASP A 6 20.12 16.31 -4.86
N GLU A 7 19.67 16.89 -5.98
CA GLU A 7 18.69 17.97 -5.96
C GLU A 7 17.38 17.52 -5.29
N ALA A 8 16.96 16.26 -5.45
CA ALA A 8 15.76 15.75 -4.80
C ALA A 8 15.95 15.58 -3.29
N ILE A 9 17.14 15.19 -2.83
CA ILE A 9 17.49 15.13 -1.40
C ILE A 9 17.47 16.53 -0.79
N GLU A 10 18.12 17.51 -1.41
CA GLU A 10 18.16 18.90 -0.92
C GLU A 10 16.75 19.44 -0.68
N ARG A 11 15.83 19.14 -1.60
CA ARG A 11 14.43 19.58 -1.54
C ARG A 11 13.68 19.09 -0.31
N LEU A 12 14.07 17.97 0.29
CA LEU A 12 13.40 17.42 1.50
C LEU A 12 13.53 18.34 2.72
N THR A 13 14.46 19.30 2.70
CA THR A 13 14.67 20.25 3.80
C THR A 13 14.12 21.64 3.52
N ASP A 14 13.48 21.83 2.36
CA ASP A 14 12.98 23.14 1.96
C ASP A 14 11.85 23.64 2.87
N ARG A 15 11.83 24.95 3.12
CA ARG A 15 10.77 25.60 3.91
C ARG A 15 9.39 25.43 3.27
N ALA A 16 9.33 25.42 1.93
CA ALA A 16 8.09 25.28 1.19
C ALA A 16 7.69 23.80 1.03
N ALA A 17 6.52 23.44 1.54
CA ALA A 17 5.97 22.09 1.41
C ALA A 17 5.88 21.58 -0.04
N PRO A 18 5.50 22.41 -1.05
CA PRO A 18 5.51 21.96 -2.44
C PRO A 18 6.90 21.55 -2.95
N ARG A 19 7.97 22.19 -2.46
CA ARG A 19 9.35 21.81 -2.81
C ARG A 19 9.72 20.48 -2.16
N ARG A 20 9.39 20.26 -0.89
CA ARG A 20 9.58 18.95 -0.22
C ARG A 20 8.84 17.82 -0.92
N LEU A 21 7.57 18.03 -1.25
CA LEU A 21 6.75 17.10 -2.01
C LEU A 21 7.38 16.73 -3.37
N SER A 22 7.92 17.71 -4.09
CA SER A 22 8.60 17.47 -5.37
C SER A 22 9.84 16.58 -5.23
N GLY A 23 10.61 16.77 -4.16
CA GLY A 23 11.76 15.92 -3.80
C GLY A 23 11.31 14.49 -3.49
N ALA A 24 10.33 14.33 -2.59
CA ALA A 24 9.79 13.01 -2.22
C ALA A 24 9.25 12.24 -3.45
N ARG A 25 8.46 12.90 -4.32
CA ARG A 25 7.96 12.31 -5.57
C ARG A 25 9.09 11.89 -6.51
N ARG A 26 10.19 12.64 -6.56
CA ARG A 26 11.34 12.29 -7.39
C ARG A 26 12.07 11.08 -6.83
N LEU A 27 12.37 11.07 -5.53
CA LEU A 27 13.06 9.96 -4.87
C LEU A 27 12.25 8.66 -4.98
N ARG A 28 10.92 8.72 -4.79
CA ARG A 28 10.02 7.59 -5.04
C ARG A 28 10.16 7.00 -6.45
N ARG A 29 10.27 7.84 -7.48
CA ARG A 29 10.43 7.39 -8.87
C ARG A 29 11.82 6.84 -9.16
N LEU A 30 12.84 7.34 -8.48
CA LEU A 30 14.21 6.84 -8.60
C LEU A 30 14.35 5.49 -7.90
N ALA A 31 13.63 5.28 -6.78
CA ALA A 31 13.61 4.05 -6.01
C ALA A 31 15.01 3.56 -5.60
N ASP A 32 15.94 4.51 -5.39
CA ASP A 32 17.32 4.22 -5.01
C ASP A 32 17.42 4.03 -3.48
N PRO A 33 17.90 2.87 -3.00
CA PRO A 33 18.04 2.61 -1.56
C PRO A 33 18.88 3.63 -0.78
N ALA A 34 19.80 4.34 -1.45
CA ALA A 34 20.60 5.39 -0.81
C ALA A 34 19.74 6.54 -0.26
N ALA A 35 18.51 6.74 -0.76
CA ALA A 35 17.60 7.76 -0.25
C ALA A 35 16.91 7.38 1.07
N GLY A 36 16.97 6.10 1.48
CA GLY A 36 16.24 5.59 2.64
C GLY A 36 16.44 6.39 3.93
N PRO A 37 17.69 6.57 4.40
CA PRO A 37 17.95 7.31 5.64
C PRO A 37 17.42 8.75 5.61
N VAL A 38 17.68 9.50 4.53
CA VAL A 38 17.25 10.90 4.42
C VAL A 38 15.73 11.05 4.29
N LEU A 39 15.06 10.08 3.67
CA LEU A 39 13.59 10.02 3.60
C LEU A 39 12.99 9.75 4.98
N LEU A 40 13.59 8.88 5.78
CA LEU A 40 13.13 8.58 7.15
C LEU A 40 13.26 9.82 8.04
N ASP A 41 14.39 10.52 7.96
CA ASP A 41 14.60 11.78 8.69
C ASP A 41 13.65 12.90 8.23
N ALA A 42 13.31 12.94 6.94
CA ALA A 42 12.28 13.85 6.42
C ALA A 42 10.89 13.48 6.94
N LEU A 43 10.52 12.19 6.96
CA LEU A 43 9.22 11.73 7.45
C LEU A 43 9.02 12.06 8.94
N ARG A 44 10.06 11.85 9.77
CA ARG A 44 10.04 12.20 11.19
C ARG A 44 9.81 13.70 11.42
N ARG A 45 10.42 14.56 10.62
CA ARG A 45 10.20 16.01 10.71
C ARG A 45 8.84 16.45 10.19
N GLU A 46 8.34 15.79 9.14
CA GLU A 46 7.07 16.17 8.51
C GLU A 46 5.86 15.78 9.36
N VAL A 47 5.95 14.69 10.15
CA VAL A 47 4.82 14.23 10.99
C VAL A 47 4.42 15.26 12.04
N ASP A 48 5.40 15.99 12.58
CA ASP A 48 5.22 17.01 13.62
C ASP A 48 4.92 18.41 13.05
N GLY A 49 5.02 18.59 11.73
CA GLY A 49 4.92 19.89 11.07
C GLY A 49 3.48 20.36 10.75
N PRO A 50 3.31 21.63 10.33
CA PRO A 50 2.04 22.13 9.80
C PRO A 50 1.63 21.30 8.57
N ARG A 51 0.54 20.55 8.74
CA ARG A 51 0.24 19.30 8.03
C ARG A 51 0.07 19.48 6.51
N THR A 52 0.92 18.81 5.72
CA THR A 52 0.61 18.50 4.31
C THR A 52 0.58 16.99 4.09
N TRP A 53 -0.64 16.42 4.08
CA TRP A 53 -0.83 14.98 3.97
C TRP A 53 -0.21 14.39 2.70
N GLU A 54 -0.16 15.16 1.60
CA GLU A 54 0.47 14.74 0.35
C GLU A 54 1.97 14.49 0.50
N THR A 55 2.66 15.30 1.29
CA THR A 55 4.09 15.15 1.54
C THR A 55 4.34 13.91 2.38
N LEU A 56 3.57 13.71 3.46
CA LEU A 56 3.64 12.50 4.29
C LEU A 56 3.38 11.23 3.47
N TYR A 57 2.32 11.24 2.65
CA TYR A 57 2.01 10.14 1.74
C TYR A 57 3.19 9.80 0.84
N ASN A 58 3.78 10.80 0.18
CA ASN A 58 4.86 10.57 -0.77
C ASN A 58 6.18 10.17 -0.09
N LEU A 59 6.45 10.65 1.13
CA LEU A 59 7.61 10.21 1.91
C LEU A 59 7.49 8.73 2.29
N VAL A 60 6.33 8.30 2.79
CA VAL A 60 6.09 6.89 3.13
C VAL A 60 6.16 6.00 1.88
N MET A 61 5.50 6.39 0.79
CA MET A 61 5.57 5.63 -0.47
C MET A 61 7.00 5.59 -1.05
N ALA A 62 7.79 6.65 -0.88
CA ALA A 62 9.19 6.67 -1.30
C ALA A 62 10.03 5.68 -0.49
N LEU A 63 9.84 5.62 0.83
CA LEU A 63 10.52 4.67 1.72
C LEU A 63 10.23 3.21 1.32
N GLY A 64 8.97 2.88 1.03
CA GLY A 64 8.59 1.57 0.51
C GLY A 64 9.16 1.25 -0.86
N SER A 65 9.36 2.26 -1.72
CA SER A 65 9.97 2.09 -3.05
C SER A 65 11.48 1.94 -3.01
N CYS A 66 12.15 2.58 -2.03
CA CYS A 66 13.60 2.52 -1.84
C CYS A 66 14.05 1.34 -0.96
N ASP A 67 13.14 0.41 -0.62
CA ASP A 67 13.42 -0.77 0.22
C ASP A 67 14.12 -0.47 1.57
N HIS A 68 13.79 0.67 2.19
CA HIS A 68 14.43 1.07 3.45
C HIS A 68 13.81 0.38 4.67
N ARG A 69 14.17 -0.90 4.89
CA ARG A 69 13.60 -1.75 5.95
C ARG A 69 13.75 -1.21 7.37
N ALA A 70 14.77 -0.41 7.66
CA ALA A 70 14.95 0.23 8.97
C ALA A 70 13.78 1.14 9.38
N THR A 71 12.92 1.52 8.43
CA THR A 71 11.70 2.31 8.67
C THR A 71 10.58 1.51 9.36
N VAL A 72 10.58 0.18 9.25
CA VAL A 72 9.44 -0.67 9.66
C VAL A 72 8.93 -0.39 11.08
N PRO A 73 9.77 -0.31 12.13
CA PRO A 73 9.29 -0.01 13.47
C PRO A 73 8.52 1.32 13.55
N TYR A 74 9.03 2.34 12.86
CA TYR A 74 8.39 3.65 12.82
C TYR A 74 7.08 3.65 12.02
N LEU A 75 6.97 2.84 10.96
CA LEU A 75 5.71 2.68 10.23
C LEU A 75 4.60 2.05 11.10
N TYR A 76 4.95 1.12 12.00
CA TYR A 76 3.98 0.58 12.96
C TYR A 76 3.55 1.60 14.01
N GLU A 77 4.41 2.55 14.39
CA GLU A 77 4.01 3.69 15.20
C GLU A 77 3.03 4.60 14.42
N LEU A 78 3.34 4.91 13.17
CA LEU A 78 2.48 5.72 12.31
C LEU A 78 1.13 5.06 12.00
N ALA A 79 1.07 3.73 11.92
CA ALA A 79 -0.19 3.00 11.73
C ALA A 79 -1.20 3.23 12.87
N ARG A 80 -0.72 3.64 14.05
CA ARG A 80 -1.52 3.98 15.23
C ARG A 80 -1.72 5.48 15.41
N HIS A 81 -1.07 6.30 14.59
CA HIS A 81 -1.10 7.76 14.72
C HIS A 81 -2.41 8.33 14.15
N PRO A 82 -3.09 9.26 14.84
CA PRO A 82 -4.35 9.82 14.38
C PRO A 82 -4.13 10.85 13.26
N PHE A 83 -4.04 10.38 12.01
CA PHE A 83 -4.03 11.26 10.84
C PHE A 83 -5.42 11.74 10.47
N THR A 84 -5.56 13.04 10.21
CA THR A 84 -6.80 13.61 9.63
C THR A 84 -7.05 13.10 8.21
N ALA A 85 -5.98 12.89 7.44
CA ALA A 85 -6.06 12.36 6.07
C ALA A 85 -5.80 10.85 6.08
N THR A 86 -6.83 10.07 5.77
CA THR A 86 -6.76 8.60 5.72
C THR A 86 -5.79 8.05 4.70
N ALA A 87 -5.53 8.81 3.61
CA ALA A 87 -4.56 8.43 2.59
C ALA A 87 -3.15 8.14 3.15
N VAL A 88 -2.74 8.78 4.25
CA VAL A 88 -1.45 8.49 4.90
C VAL A 88 -1.43 7.05 5.43
N HIS A 89 -2.52 6.57 6.02
CA HIS A 89 -2.63 5.15 6.43
C HIS A 89 -2.52 4.21 5.23
N THR A 90 -3.13 4.55 4.09
CA THR A 90 -2.97 3.76 2.85
C THR A 90 -1.52 3.67 2.41
N ALA A 91 -0.75 4.77 2.48
CA ALA A 91 0.67 4.72 2.18
C ALA A 91 1.45 3.86 3.20
N VAL A 92 1.12 3.96 4.48
CA VAL A 92 1.76 3.16 5.56
C VAL A 92 1.50 1.67 5.34
N GLY A 93 0.27 1.27 5.04
CA GLY A 93 -0.06 -0.13 4.79
C GLY A 93 0.66 -0.70 3.56
N ASP A 94 0.74 0.08 2.48
CA ASP A 94 1.47 -0.28 1.26
C ASP A 94 2.97 -0.49 1.55
N ALA A 95 3.59 0.46 2.27
CA ALA A 95 5.00 0.41 2.64
C ALA A 95 5.32 -0.74 3.61
N LEU A 96 4.44 -1.02 4.59
CA LEU A 96 4.62 -2.14 5.52
C LEU A 96 4.69 -3.48 4.79
N VAL A 97 3.77 -3.74 3.85
CA VAL A 97 3.82 -4.98 3.05
C VAL A 97 5.07 -5.06 2.18
N ARG A 98 5.58 -3.94 1.66
CA ARG A 98 6.82 -3.96 0.87
C ARG A 98 8.05 -4.28 1.71
N LEU A 99 8.14 -3.69 2.90
CA LEU A 99 9.38 -3.65 3.70
C LEU A 99 9.47 -4.75 4.77
N ASP A 100 8.33 -5.21 5.30
CA ASP A 100 8.27 -6.08 6.47
C ASP A 100 7.95 -7.54 6.14
N ARG A 101 8.05 -7.91 4.86
CA ARG A 101 7.97 -9.31 4.42
C ARG A 101 9.29 -10.03 4.60
N GLU A 102 9.24 -11.24 5.14
CA GLU A 102 10.38 -12.15 5.26
C GLU A 102 10.68 -12.88 3.93
N HIS A 103 9.64 -13.21 3.17
CA HIS A 103 9.72 -13.78 1.83
C HIS A 103 8.65 -13.19 0.90
N HIS A 104 8.69 -13.52 -0.40
CA HIS A 104 7.79 -12.90 -1.38
C HIS A 104 6.31 -13.02 -0.99
N ASP A 105 5.86 -14.22 -0.64
CA ASP A 105 4.45 -14.44 -0.32
C ASP A 105 4.10 -14.36 1.17
N ASP A 106 4.95 -13.70 1.98
CA ASP A 106 4.75 -13.59 3.43
C ASP A 106 3.49 -12.76 3.76
N PRO A 107 2.46 -13.37 4.39
CA PRO A 107 1.24 -12.66 4.74
C PRO A 107 1.34 -11.86 6.05
N GLY A 108 2.44 -11.99 6.80
CA GLY A 108 2.63 -11.42 8.13
C GLY A 108 2.26 -9.94 8.24
N PRO A 109 2.77 -9.05 7.36
CA PRO A 109 2.41 -7.63 7.39
C PRO A 109 0.92 -7.37 7.12
N ILE A 110 0.29 -8.17 6.26
CA ILE A 110 -1.14 -8.04 5.94
C ILE A 110 -1.97 -8.43 7.17
N HIS A 111 -1.60 -9.50 7.87
CA HIS A 111 -2.26 -9.92 9.10
C HIS A 111 -2.13 -8.87 10.21
N ARG A 112 -0.94 -8.30 10.39
CA ARG A 112 -0.74 -7.19 11.34
C ARG A 112 -1.60 -5.97 10.99
N CYS A 113 -1.76 -5.64 9.71
CA CYS A 113 -2.69 -4.59 9.28
C CYS A 113 -4.16 -4.94 9.56
N LEU A 114 -4.58 -6.19 9.29
CA LEU A 114 -5.94 -6.69 9.59
C LEU A 114 -6.27 -6.53 11.08
N ASP A 115 -5.33 -6.89 11.96
CA ASP A 115 -5.51 -6.85 13.41
C ASP A 115 -5.69 -5.42 13.96
N THR A 116 -5.36 -4.38 13.19
CA THR A 116 -5.59 -2.98 13.60
C THR A 116 -7.05 -2.53 13.45
N GLY A 117 -7.84 -3.19 12.59
CA GLY A 117 -9.16 -2.71 12.19
C GLY A 117 -9.17 -1.39 11.39
N ASN A 118 -8.00 -0.84 11.03
CA ASN A 118 -7.91 0.39 10.24
C ASN A 118 -8.07 0.08 8.75
N GLU A 119 -9.25 0.36 8.22
CA GLU A 119 -9.60 0.06 6.82
C GLU A 119 -8.70 0.76 5.80
N SER A 120 -8.29 2.00 6.07
CA SER A 120 -7.41 2.73 5.15
C SER A 120 -6.00 2.17 5.12
N LEU A 121 -5.50 1.71 6.28
CA LEU A 121 -4.24 0.96 6.38
C LEU A 121 -4.35 -0.36 5.60
N LEU A 122 -5.45 -1.09 5.78
CA LEU A 122 -5.69 -2.37 5.13
C LEU A 122 -5.83 -2.24 3.60
N ASP A 123 -6.50 -1.19 3.11
CA ASP A 123 -6.57 -0.88 1.68
C ASP A 123 -5.17 -0.77 1.06
N GLY A 124 -4.26 -0.07 1.75
CA GLY A 124 -2.86 0.04 1.37
C GLY A 124 -2.13 -1.30 1.35
N ALA A 125 -2.34 -2.12 2.38
CA ALA A 125 -1.73 -3.44 2.48
C ALA A 125 -2.22 -4.38 1.35
N PHE A 126 -3.53 -4.42 1.09
CA PHE A 126 -4.08 -5.20 -0.02
C PHE A 126 -3.63 -4.68 -1.38
N ARG A 127 -3.50 -3.37 -1.55
CA ARG A 127 -2.93 -2.78 -2.75
C ARG A 127 -1.52 -3.28 -3.00
N ALA A 128 -0.64 -3.22 -2.00
CA ALA A 128 0.72 -3.72 -2.14
C ALA A 128 0.73 -5.22 -2.47
N MET A 129 -0.07 -6.03 -1.78
CA MET A 129 -0.27 -7.45 -2.06
C MET A 129 -0.63 -7.72 -3.53
N ALA A 130 -1.63 -7.00 -4.04
CA ALA A 130 -2.07 -7.10 -5.43
C ALA A 130 -0.99 -6.68 -6.43
N MET A 131 -0.30 -5.57 -6.17
CA MET A 131 0.74 -5.05 -7.06
C MET A 131 2.00 -5.90 -7.07
N LEU A 132 2.33 -6.54 -5.95
CA LEU A 132 3.42 -7.49 -5.81
C LEU A 132 3.02 -8.89 -6.30
N ARG A 133 1.74 -9.11 -6.64
CA ARG A 133 1.19 -10.41 -7.08
C ARG A 133 1.50 -11.52 -6.08
N MET A 134 1.37 -11.21 -4.79
CA MET A 134 1.59 -12.19 -3.73
C MET A 134 0.56 -13.32 -3.85
N VAL A 135 1.02 -14.54 -3.62
CA VAL A 135 0.20 -15.75 -3.50
C VAL A 135 0.47 -16.37 -2.14
N PRO A 136 -0.11 -15.83 -1.05
CA PRO A 136 0.01 -16.43 0.28
C PRO A 136 -0.52 -17.86 0.32
N ASP A 137 -0.25 -18.57 1.41
CA ASP A 137 -0.83 -19.90 1.62
C ASP A 137 -2.37 -19.86 1.78
N ASP A 138 -3.00 -21.03 1.64
CA ASP A 138 -4.45 -21.17 1.69
C ASP A 138 -5.06 -20.68 3.01
N ALA A 139 -4.33 -20.79 4.13
CA ALA A 139 -4.81 -20.34 5.44
C ALA A 139 -4.84 -18.80 5.50
N ALA A 140 -3.81 -18.14 4.97
CA ALA A 140 -3.74 -16.69 4.90
C ALA A 140 -4.77 -16.12 3.91
N ILE A 141 -4.96 -16.77 2.75
CA ILE A 141 -6.02 -16.43 1.79
C ILE A 141 -7.38 -16.58 2.47
N GLY A 142 -7.64 -17.70 3.15
CA GLY A 142 -8.87 -17.94 3.89
C GLY A 142 -9.19 -16.82 4.89
N ARG A 143 -8.21 -16.42 5.70
CA ARG A 143 -8.36 -15.30 6.65
C ARG A 143 -8.74 -13.97 5.98
N ILE A 144 -8.16 -13.66 4.82
CA ILE A 144 -8.49 -12.45 4.05
C ILE A 144 -9.94 -12.54 3.55
N LEU A 145 -10.34 -13.69 3.00
CA LEU A 145 -11.69 -13.88 2.48
C LEU A 145 -12.74 -13.86 3.60
N ASP A 146 -12.46 -14.45 4.76
CA ASP A 146 -13.34 -14.42 5.94
C ASP A 146 -13.56 -12.99 6.44
N PHE A 147 -12.52 -12.14 6.41
CA PHE A 147 -12.65 -10.73 6.74
C PHE A 147 -13.56 -9.97 5.76
N LEU A 148 -13.50 -10.30 4.46
CA LEU A 148 -14.27 -9.63 3.42
C LEU A 148 -15.70 -10.17 3.30
N ALA A 149 -15.94 -11.43 3.67
CA ALA A 149 -17.21 -12.12 3.54
C ALA A 149 -18.42 -11.35 4.10
N PRO A 150 -18.40 -10.80 5.35
CA PRO A 150 -19.53 -10.09 5.91
C PRO A 150 -19.76 -8.69 5.32
N ARG A 151 -18.83 -8.18 4.50
CA ARG A 151 -18.88 -6.80 3.99
C ARG A 151 -19.85 -6.69 2.81
N PRO A 152 -20.50 -5.54 2.58
CA PRO A 152 -21.37 -5.35 1.41
C PRO A 152 -20.65 -5.54 0.08
N SER A 153 -21.40 -5.81 -0.99
CA SER A 153 -20.86 -6.06 -2.34
C SER A 153 -20.22 -4.82 -2.98
N GLU A 154 -20.66 -3.64 -2.55
CA GLU A 154 -20.21 -2.32 -2.98
C GLU A 154 -18.97 -1.82 -2.24
N ASP A 155 -18.50 -2.57 -1.24
CA ASP A 155 -17.38 -2.20 -0.41
C ASP A 155 -16.06 -2.12 -1.21
N GLY A 156 -15.40 -0.98 -1.12
CA GLY A 156 -14.15 -0.73 -1.85
C GLY A 156 -12.98 -1.60 -1.43
N LEU A 157 -12.96 -2.11 -0.19
CA LEU A 157 -11.90 -3.01 0.26
C LEU A 157 -11.89 -4.34 -0.50
N ARG A 158 -12.95 -4.69 -1.23
CA ARG A 158 -12.99 -5.87 -2.09
C ARG A 158 -12.13 -5.73 -3.35
N PHE A 159 -11.83 -4.50 -3.78
CA PHE A 159 -11.14 -4.25 -5.06
C PHE A 159 -9.75 -4.87 -5.12
N TRP A 160 -8.84 -4.53 -4.20
CA TRP A 160 -7.47 -5.02 -4.25
C TRP A 160 -7.34 -6.54 -4.02
N PRO A 161 -8.09 -7.16 -3.09
CA PRO A 161 -8.18 -8.61 -2.99
C PRO A 161 -8.70 -9.27 -4.28
N ALA A 162 -9.71 -8.70 -4.95
CA ALA A 162 -10.17 -9.21 -6.24
C ALA A 162 -9.07 -9.15 -7.31
N VAL A 163 -8.24 -8.10 -7.32
CA VAL A 163 -7.06 -8.01 -8.21
C VAL A 163 -5.99 -9.04 -7.84
N ALA A 164 -5.66 -9.19 -6.55
CA ALA A 164 -4.63 -10.12 -6.08
C ALA A 164 -4.98 -11.59 -6.39
N ALA A 165 -6.27 -11.91 -6.27
CA ALA A 165 -6.83 -13.25 -6.46
C ALA A 165 -6.65 -13.83 -7.87
N ALA A 166 -6.15 -13.08 -8.86
CA ALA A 166 -5.80 -13.63 -10.18
C ALA A 166 -4.76 -14.77 -10.12
N GLY A 167 -3.91 -14.82 -9.09
CA GLY A 167 -2.95 -15.92 -8.88
C GLY A 167 -3.39 -16.93 -7.83
N TRP A 168 -4.49 -16.69 -7.11
CA TRP A 168 -4.94 -17.53 -6.01
C TRP A 168 -5.78 -18.70 -6.53
N GLN A 169 -5.81 -19.80 -5.79
CA GLN A 169 -6.51 -21.03 -6.18
C GLN A 169 -7.54 -21.42 -5.11
N GLY A 170 -8.42 -22.37 -5.48
CA GLY A 170 -9.40 -22.94 -4.57
C GLY A 170 -10.83 -22.43 -4.76
N GLU A 171 -11.77 -23.16 -4.15
CA GLU A 171 -13.20 -22.90 -4.29
C GLU A 171 -13.64 -21.59 -3.63
N ALA A 172 -13.11 -21.29 -2.44
CA ALA A 172 -13.40 -20.05 -1.72
C ALA A 172 -13.02 -18.81 -2.54
N VAL A 173 -11.86 -18.83 -3.21
CA VAL A 173 -11.40 -17.76 -4.10
C VAL A 173 -12.35 -17.60 -5.27
N ARG A 174 -12.76 -18.70 -5.92
CA ARG A 174 -13.71 -18.67 -7.04
C ARG A 174 -15.07 -18.11 -6.60
N ALA A 175 -15.56 -18.51 -5.43
CA ALA A 175 -16.81 -18.01 -4.86
C ALA A 175 -16.73 -16.50 -4.58
N PHE A 176 -15.62 -16.05 -3.96
CA PHE A 176 -15.37 -14.62 -3.72
C PHE A 176 -15.36 -13.80 -5.01
N LEU A 177 -14.62 -14.25 -6.03
CA LEU A 177 -14.54 -13.57 -7.32
C LEU A 177 -15.89 -13.56 -8.06
N THR A 178 -16.64 -14.66 -8.01
CA THR A 178 -17.99 -14.74 -8.61
C THR A 178 -18.94 -13.76 -7.91
N GLY A 179 -18.88 -13.67 -6.58
CA GLY A 179 -19.66 -12.69 -5.81
C GLY A 179 -19.28 -11.25 -6.16
N CYS A 180 -17.99 -10.96 -6.32
CA CYS A 180 -17.51 -9.65 -6.77
C CYS A 180 -18.00 -9.30 -8.17
N ALA A 181 -17.96 -10.25 -9.11
CA ALA A 181 -18.41 -10.07 -10.49
C ALA A 181 -19.93 -9.86 -10.63
N ALA A 182 -20.71 -10.29 -9.64
CA ALA A 182 -22.16 -10.07 -9.57
C ALA A 182 -22.55 -8.79 -8.81
N GLY A 183 -21.57 -8.08 -8.23
CA GLY A 183 -21.79 -6.86 -7.44
C GLY A 183 -22.13 -5.63 -8.29
N PRO A 184 -22.54 -4.52 -7.66
CA PRO A 184 -22.95 -3.30 -8.37
C PRO A 184 -21.78 -2.38 -8.76
N ARG A 185 -20.56 -2.64 -8.25
CA ARG A 185 -19.43 -1.72 -8.36
C ARG A 185 -18.54 -2.10 -9.55
N GLU A 186 -18.57 -1.30 -10.60
CA GLU A 186 -17.98 -1.63 -11.91
C GLU A 186 -16.48 -1.96 -11.86
N ASP A 187 -15.68 -1.24 -11.07
CA ASP A 187 -14.24 -1.48 -10.93
C ASP A 187 -13.94 -2.85 -10.28
N VAL A 188 -14.71 -3.25 -9.28
CA VAL A 188 -14.62 -4.55 -8.61
C VAL A 188 -15.10 -5.66 -9.53
N VAL A 189 -16.19 -5.44 -10.27
CA VAL A 189 -16.72 -6.38 -11.26
C VAL A 189 -15.68 -6.66 -12.35
N GLU A 190 -15.09 -5.60 -12.92
CA GLU A 190 -14.06 -5.72 -13.95
C GLU A 190 -12.82 -6.46 -13.42
N ALA A 191 -12.34 -6.07 -12.23
CA ALA A 191 -11.20 -6.73 -11.59
C ALA A 191 -11.46 -8.23 -11.38
N ALA A 192 -12.63 -8.59 -10.84
CA ALA A 192 -12.98 -9.96 -10.56
C ALA A 192 -13.14 -10.81 -11.83
N ALA A 193 -13.79 -10.27 -12.87
CA ALA A 193 -13.93 -10.95 -14.16
C ALA A 193 -12.57 -11.23 -14.81
N TYR A 194 -11.62 -10.28 -14.69
CA TYR A 194 -10.27 -10.46 -15.20
C TYR A 194 -9.50 -11.53 -14.40
N SER A 195 -9.57 -11.47 -13.06
CA SER A 195 -8.93 -12.43 -12.16
C SER A 195 -9.46 -13.86 -12.31
N LEU A 196 -10.75 -14.04 -12.62
CA LEU A 196 -11.32 -15.36 -12.94
C LEU A 196 -10.67 -16.04 -14.16
N THR A 197 -10.04 -15.27 -15.04
CA THR A 197 -9.26 -15.80 -16.18
C THR A 197 -7.80 -16.11 -15.84
N GLY A 198 -7.38 -15.89 -14.58
CA GLY A 198 -6.00 -16.07 -14.14
C GLY A 198 -5.03 -14.99 -14.64
N ARG A 199 -5.55 -13.83 -15.07
CA ARG A 199 -4.74 -12.76 -15.68
C ARG A 199 -4.62 -11.57 -14.73
N TYR A 200 -3.48 -10.88 -14.78
CA TYR A 200 -3.23 -9.64 -14.04
C TYR A 200 -3.34 -8.41 -14.95
N LYS A 201 -4.19 -7.45 -14.58
CA LYS A 201 -4.22 -6.14 -15.21
C LYS A 201 -3.11 -5.27 -14.62
N THR A 202 -2.55 -4.36 -15.41
CA THR A 202 -1.54 -3.41 -14.93
C THR A 202 -2.22 -2.23 -14.26
N TYR A 203 -1.97 -2.06 -12.96
CA TYR A 203 -2.43 -0.92 -12.18
C TYR A 203 -1.25 0.02 -11.90
N ARG A 204 -1.48 1.34 -12.01
CA ARG A 204 -0.45 2.34 -11.68
C ARG A 204 -0.61 2.76 -10.23
N HIS A 205 0.53 3.03 -9.59
CA HIS A 205 0.50 3.75 -8.34
C HIS A 205 0.00 5.18 -8.57
N LEU A 206 -1.00 5.63 -7.80
CA LEU A 206 -1.29 7.05 -7.60
C LEU A 206 -0.06 7.79 -7.05
#